data_AF-A0A8S3ERA1-F1
#
_entry.id   AF-A0A8S3ERA1-F1
#
_cell.length_a   1.000
_cell.length_b   1.000
_cell.length_c   1.000
_cell.angle_alpha   90.00
_cell.angle_beta   90.00
_cell.angle_gamma   90.00
#
_symmetry.space_group_name_H-M   'P 1'
#
loop_
_entity.id
_entity.type
_entity.pdbx_description
1 polymer ?
#
loop_
_entity_poly.entity_id
_entity_poly.type
_entity_poly.pdbx_seq_one_letter_code
_entity_poly.pdbx_strand_id
1 'polypeptide(L)' 'TVAEEKQFNSRLLKPREDFVKFMKELKLSYPLQIDKALPANLVCGLVDP' A
#
# COMPACT_ATOMS: atom_id res chain seq x y z
N THR A 1 -9.60 -5.68 14.04
CA THR A 1 -9.32 -4.76 15.17
C THR A 1 -7.83 -4.52 15.31
N VAL A 2 -7.38 -3.55 16.12
CA VAL A 2 -5.93 -3.37 16.38
C VAL A 2 -5.31 -4.64 16.99
N ALA A 3 -6.06 -5.34 17.85
CA ALA A 3 -5.62 -6.60 18.45
C ALA A 3 -5.42 -7.70 17.38
N GLU A 4 -6.36 -7.84 16.45
CA GLU A 4 -6.25 -8.82 15.35
C GLU A 4 -5.06 -8.51 14.42
N GLU A 5 -4.84 -7.25 14.03
CA GLU A 5 -3.70 -6.89 13.16
C GLU A 5 -2.37 -7.21 13.84
N LYS A 6 -2.25 -6.93 15.14
CA LYS A 6 -1.03 -7.26 15.91
C LYS A 6 -0.78 -8.76 16.02
N GLN A 7 -1.83 -9.58 15.98
CA GLN A 7 -1.73 -11.02 16.16
C GLN A 7 -1.61 -11.79 14.83
N PHE A 8 -2.21 -11.28 13.75
CA PHE A 8 -2.41 -12.04 12.52
C PHE A 8 -1.81 -11.39 11.26
N ASN A 9 -1.36 -10.13 11.29
CA ASN A 9 -0.79 -9.49 10.11
C ASN A 9 0.60 -10.05 9.78
N SER A 10 0.67 -10.94 8.80
CA SER A 10 1.89 -11.64 8.38
C SER A 10 3.02 -10.72 7.91
N ARG A 11 2.71 -9.47 7.55
CA ARG A 11 3.71 -8.46 7.16
C ARG A 11 4.25 -7.73 8.38
N LEU A 12 3.37 -7.27 9.27
CA LEU A 12 3.72 -6.42 10.43
C LEU A 12 4.23 -7.20 11.65
N LEU A 13 4.09 -8.53 11.67
CA LEU A 13 4.69 -9.40 12.69
C LEU A 13 6.22 -9.54 12.54
N LYS A 14 6.78 -9.17 11.39
CA LYS A 14 8.21 -9.29 11.11
C LYS A 14 9.00 -8.13 11.73
N PRO A 15 10.27 -8.35 12.14
CA PRO A 15 11.17 -7.25 12.45
C PRO A 15 11.29 -6.26 11.29
N ARG A 16 11.62 -5.00 11.59
CA ARG A 16 11.69 -3.91 10.60
C ARG A 16 12.49 -4.28 9.35
N GLU A 17 13.67 -4.88 9.53
CA GLU A 17 14.56 -5.22 8.42
C GLU A 17 13.93 -6.26 7.48
N ASP A 18 13.30 -7.29 8.06
CA ASP A 18 12.64 -8.34 7.30
C ASP A 18 11.37 -7.84 6.62
N PHE A 19 10.63 -6.93 7.25
CA PHE A 19 9.49 -6.25 6.62
C PHE A 19 9.94 -5.44 5.40
N VAL A 20 11.03 -4.66 5.53
CA VAL A 20 11.53 -3.83 4.42
C VAL A 20 12.03 -4.69 3.26
N LYS A 21 12.78 -5.77 3.55
CA LYS A 21 13.22 -6.74 2.52
C LYS A 21 12.02 -7.37 1.82
N PHE A 22 11.07 -7.88 2.59
CA PHE A 22 9.84 -8.48 2.07
C PHE A 22 9.06 -7.52 1.16
N MET A 23 8.87 -6.26 1.56
CA MET A 23 8.11 -5.29 0.77
C MET A 23 8.83 -4.89 -0.53
N LYS A 24 10.17 -4.90 -0.56
CA LYS A 24 10.96 -4.59 -1.76
C LYS A 24 10.96 -5.71 -2.80
N GLU A 25 10.84 -6.96 -2.35
CA GLU A 25 10.88 -8.14 -3.22
C GLU A 25 9.52 -8.48 -3.85
N LEU A 26 8.46 -7.76 -3.46
CA LEU A 26 7.13 -7.87 -4.05
C LEU A 26 7.17 -7.50 -5.54
N LYS A 27 7.02 -8.50 -6.42
CA LYS A 27 6.92 -8.33 -7.88
C LYS A 27 5.51 -7.93 -8.31
N LEU A 28 5.05 -6.77 -7.84
CA LEU A 28 3.74 -6.24 -8.21
C LEU A 28 3.81 -5.57 -9.58
N SER A 29 2.74 -5.71 -10.36
CA SER A 29 2.57 -4.95 -11.59
C SER A 29 2.38 -3.47 -11.28
N TYR A 30 2.64 -2.63 -12.28
CA TYR A 30 2.34 -1.21 -12.18
C TYR A 30 0.84 -1.02 -11.86
N PRO A 31 0.47 -0.17 -10.88
CA PRO A 31 -0.93 -0.07 -10.47
C PRO A 31 -1.80 0.50 -11.59
N LEU A 32 -2.88 -0.21 -11.93
CA LEU A 32 -3.69 0.03 -13.13
C LEU A 32 -4.33 1.42 -13.22
N GLN A 33 -4.57 2.08 -12.09
CA GLN A 33 -5.29 3.36 -12.02
C GLN A 33 -4.43 4.50 -11.51
N ILE A 34 -3.13 4.30 -11.25
CA ILE A 34 -2.31 5.32 -10.58
C ILE A 34 -2.23 6.61 -11.39
N ASP A 35 -2.12 6.53 -12.72
CA ASP A 35 -1.97 7.71 -13.58
C ASP A 35 -3.25 8.57 -13.64
N LYS A 36 -4.42 7.96 -13.40
CA LYS A 36 -5.71 8.66 -13.33
C LYS A 36 -6.05 9.09 -11.91
N ALA A 37 -5.90 8.17 -10.95
CA ALA A 37 -6.32 8.37 -9.57
C ALA A 37 -5.39 9.30 -8.81
N LEU A 38 -4.07 9.29 -9.08
CA LEU A 38 -3.12 10.17 -8.39
C LEU A 38 -3.43 11.66 -8.64
N PRO A 39 -3.51 12.17 -9.89
CA PRO A 39 -3.84 13.58 -10.12
C PRO A 39 -5.24 13.92 -9.60
N ALA A 40 -6.20 13.00 -9.70
CA ALA A 40 -7.54 13.20 -9.15
C ALA A 40 -7.54 13.36 -7.63
N ASN A 41 -6.88 12.45 -6.91
CA ASN A 41 -6.82 12.49 -5.45
C ASN A 41 -6.06 13.72 -4.92
N LEU A 42 -5.07 14.23 -5.67
CA LEU A 42 -4.33 15.45 -5.31
C LEU A 42 -5.22 16.70 -5.28
N VAL A 43 -6.29 16.73 -6.08
CA VAL A 43 -7.29 17.81 -6.10
C VAL A 43 -8.61 17.40 -5.46
N CYS A 44 -8.59 16.42 -4.54
CA CYS A 44 -9.78 15.91 -3.84
C CYS A 44 -10.90 15.41 -4.78
N GLY A 45 -10.54 14.87 -5.94
CA GLY A 45 -11.49 14.34 -6.92
C GLY A 45 -12.20 15.40 -7.77
N LEU A 46 -11.76 16.65 -7.73
CA LEU A 46 -12.31 17.78 -8.50
C LEU A 46 -11.81 17.83 -9.96
N VAL A 47 -11.33 16.71 -10.50
CA VAL A 47 -10.99 16.62 -11.93
C VAL A 47 -12.28 16.32 -12.66
N ASP A 48 -12.83 17.34 -13.33
CA ASP A 48 -13.97 17.17 -14.23
C ASP A 48 -13.66 16.12 -15.33
N PRO A 49 -14.69 15.38 -15.80
CA PRO A 49 -14.55 14.20 -16.65
C PRO A 49 -13.83 14.40 -17.99
#